data_AF-A0A6V8E6J3-F1
#
_entry.id   AF-A0A6V8E6J3-F1
#
_cell.length_a   1.000
_cell.length_b   1.000
_cell.length_c   1.000
_cell.angle_alpha   90.00
_cell.angle_beta   90.00
_cell.angle_gamma   90.00
#
_symmetry.space_group_name_H-M   'P 1'
#
loop_
_entity.id
_entity.type
_entity.pdbx_description
1 polymer ?
#
loop_
_entity_poly.entity_id
_entity_poly.type
_entity_poly.pdbx_seq_one_letter_code
_entity_poly.pdbx_strand_id
1 'polypeptide(L)' 'LTGQYGLSDVYIGVPCIVGAGGVTRIFELDLSEEELTSLQGSGEFYKGQLRDVLGY' A
#
# COMPACT_ATOMS: atom_id res chain seq x y z
N LEU A 1 1.93 -3.96 -2.73
CA LEU A 1 0.88 -4.83 -2.12
C LEU A 1 0.34 -5.75 -3.21
N THR A 2 0.09 -7.02 -2.93
CA THR A 2 -0.46 -8.02 -3.87
C THR A 2 -1.98 -8.21 -3.66
N GLY A 3 -2.72 -7.11 -3.45
CA GLY A 3 -4.18 -7.14 -3.27
C GLY A 3 -4.70 -6.78 -1.87
N GLN A 4 -3.83 -6.55 -0.89
CA GLN A 4 -4.24 -6.03 0.43
C GLN A 4 -4.90 -4.65 0.28
N TYR A 5 -6.05 -4.47 0.93
CA TYR A 5 -6.89 -3.25 0.87
C TYR A 5 -7.41 -2.87 -0.53
N GLY A 6 -7.44 -3.82 -1.47
CA GLY A 6 -7.82 -3.56 -2.86
C GLY A 6 -6.73 -2.84 -3.67
N LEU A 7 -5.52 -2.70 -3.12
CA LEU A 7 -4.40 -2.02 -3.75
C LEU A 7 -3.42 -3.04 -4.34
N SER A 8 -3.11 -2.86 -5.63
CA SER A 8 -2.16 -3.67 -6.40
C SER A 8 -1.10 -2.77 -7.05
N ASP A 9 0.15 -3.22 -7.04
CA ASP A 9 1.31 -2.52 -7.62
C ASP A 9 1.61 -1.13 -7.03
N VAL A 10 1.29 -0.93 -5.75
CA VAL A 10 1.73 0.25 -4.99
C VAL A 10 2.55 -0.16 -3.75
N TYR A 11 3.62 0.59 -3.50
CA TYR A 11 4.41 0.54 -2.27
C TYR A 11 3.91 1.63 -1.34
N ILE A 12 3.09 1.26 -0.36
CA ILE A 12 2.56 2.14 0.67
C ILE A 12 2.97 1.60 2.04
N GLY A 13 3.24 2.50 2.98
CA GLY A 13 3.62 2.14 4.34
C GLY A 13 2.48 1.44 5.04
N VAL A 14 2.58 0.12 5.18
CA VAL A 14 1.65 -0.70 5.97
C VAL A 14 2.40 -1.30 7.16
N PRO A 15 1.71 -1.49 8.31
CA PRO A 15 2.30 -2.18 9.44
C PRO A 15 2.67 -3.61 9.05
N CYS A 16 3.96 -3.89 9.00
CA CYS A 16 4.50 -5.18 8.64
C CYS A 16 5.62 -5.58 9.59
N ILE A 17 5.73 -6.89 9.83
CA ILE A 17 6.85 -7.49 10.56
C ILE A 17 7.96 -7.72 9.56
N VAL A 18 9.13 -7.15 9.83
CA VAL A 18 10.35 -7.40 9.08
C VAL A 18 11.25 -8.30 9.93
N GLY A 19 11.61 -9.46 9.39
CA GLY A 19 12.60 -10.38 9.95
C GLY A 19 13.93 -10.30 9.22
N ALA A 20 14.89 -11.16 9.60
CA ALA A 20 16.22 -11.20 9.00
C ALA A 20 16.23 -11.50 7.48
N GLY A 21 15.13 -12.04 6.94
CA GLY A 21 14.96 -12.34 5.51
C GLY A 21 14.06 -11.35 4.74
N GLY A 22 13.69 -10.21 5.35
CA GLY A 22 12.78 -9.23 4.75
C GLY A 22 11.39 -9.23 5.39
N VAL A 23 10.37 -8.84 4.63
CA VAL A 23 8.99 -8.72 5.14
C VAL A 23 8.43 -10.11 5.42
N THR A 24 8.25 -10.43 6.71
CA THR A 24 7.77 -11.73 7.19
C THR A 24 6.25 -11.82 7.16
N ARG A 25 5.57 -10.72 7.51
CA ARG A 25 4.10 -10.68 7.55
C ARG A 25 3.61 -9.25 7.43
N ILE A 26 2.55 -9.05 6.64
CA ILE A 26 1.81 -7.78 6.57
C ILE A 26 0.57 -7.96 7.43
N PHE A 27 0.29 -7.01 8.32
CA PHE A 27 -0.94 -7.00 9.09
C PHE A 27 -2.01 -6.24 8.31
N GLU A 28 -3.11 -6.92 8.04
CA GLU A 28 -4.35 -6.28 7.60
C GLU A 28 -5.04 -5.76 8.88
N LEU A 29 -5.10 -4.43 9.01
CA LEU A 29 -5.87 -3.76 10.03
C LEU A 29 -7.32 -3.71 9.56
N ASP A 30 -8.26 -3.89 10.48
CA ASP A 30 -9.66 -3.53 10.25
C ASP A 30 -9.73 -2.00 10.18
N LEU A 31 -9.64 -1.48 8.96
CA LEU A 31 -9.86 -0.08 8.66
C LEU A 31 -11.36 0.16 8.48
N SER A 32 -11.86 1.29 8.98
CA SER A 32 -13.19 1.76 8.64
C SER A 32 -13.30 2.10 7.15
N GLU A 33 -14.52 2.18 6.59
CA GLU A 33 -14.73 2.49 5.18
C GLU A 33 -14.07 3.84 4.77
N GLU A 34 -14.07 4.84 5.66
CA GLU A 34 -13.43 6.13 5.42
C GLU A 34 -11.89 6.03 5.37
N GLU A 35 -11.30 5.27 6.29
CA GLU A 35 -9.85 5.04 6.33
C GLU A 35 -9.38 4.21 5.13
N LEU A 36 -10.17 3.21 4.74
CA LEU A 36 -9.89 2.38 3.58
C LEU A 36 -9.96 3.20 2.28
N THR A 37 -10.97 4.08 2.16
CA THR A 37 -11.09 5.01 1.03
C THR A 37 -9.91 6.00 0.99
N SER A 38 -9.49 6.50 2.16
CA SER A 38 -8.33 7.41 2.28
C SER A 38 -7.02 6.73 1.91
N LEU A 39 -6.85 5.46 2.32
CA LEU A 39 -5.69 4.64 1.96
C LEU A 39 -5.66 4.36 0.46
N GLN A 40 -6.81 4.03 -0.14
CA GLN A 40 -6.94 3.80 -1.58
C GLN A 40 -6.61 5.06 -2.39
N GLY A 41 -7.15 6.22 -1.98
CA GLY A 41 -6.85 7.50 -2.61
C GLY A 41 -5.36 7.86 -2.53
N SER A 42 -4.72 7.58 -1.39
CA SER A 42 -3.27 7.76 -1.22
C SER A 42 -2.49 6.82 -2.15
N GLY A 43 -2.88 5.55 -2.24
CA GLY A 43 -2.24 4.56 -3.11
C GLY A 43 -2.28 4.96 -4.59
N GLU A 44 -3.44 5.38 -5.07
CA GLU A 44 -3.61 5.88 -6.46
C GLU A 44 -2.78 7.16 -6.71
N PHE A 45 -2.75 8.08 -5.74
CA PHE A 45 -1.93 9.29 -5.85
C PHE A 45 -0.44 8.97 -5.99
N TYR A 46 0.09 8.07 -5.16
CA TYR A 46 1.47 7.61 -5.29
C TYR A 46 1.75 6.93 -6.62
N LYS A 47 0.81 6.11 -7.11
CA LYS A 47 0.93 5.44 -8.41
C LYS A 47 1.00 6.45 -9.56
N GLY A 48 0.12 7.45 -9.55
CA GLY A 48 0.15 8.56 -10.53
C GLY A 48 1.46 9.34 -10.48
N GLN A 49 1.92 9.71 -9.28
CA GLN A 49 3.19 10.43 -9.10
C GLN A 49 4.40 9.61 -9.55
N LEU A 50 4.45 8.31 -9.25
CA LEU A 50 5.51 7.43 -9.73
C LEU A 50 5.49 7.34 -11.26
N ARG A 51 4.31 7.29 -11.87
CA ARG A 51 4.15 7.27 -13.33
C ARG A 51 4.62 8.57 -13.99
N ASP A 52 4.19 9.71 -13.44
CA ASP A 52 4.48 11.03 -14.00
C ASP A 52 5.94 11.44 -13.80
N VAL A 53 6.56 11.05 -12.68
CA VAL A 53 7.92 11.43 -12.33
C VAL A 53 8.96 10.43 -12.86
N LEU A 54 8.67 9.13 -12.80
CA LEU A 54 9.64 8.07 -13.17
C LEU A 54 9.33 7.38 -14.50
N GLY A 55 8.18 7.66 -15.14
CA GLY A 55 7.85 7.15 -16.48
C GLY A 55 7.67 5.63 -16.58
N TYR A 56 7.43 4.95 -15.45
CA TYR A 56 7.15 3.52 -15.36
C TYR A 56 5.69 3.17 -15.69
#